data_AF-A0A4V6CU71-F1
#
_entry.id   AF-A0A4V6CU71-F1
#
_cell.length_a   1.000
_cell.length_b   1.000
_cell.length_c   1.000
_cell.angle_alpha   90.00
_cell.angle_beta   90.00
_cell.angle_gamma   90.00
#
_symmetry.space_group_name_H-M   'P 1'
#
loop_
_entity.id
_entity.type
_entity.pdbx_description
1 polymer ?
#
loop_
_entity_poly.entity_id
_entity_poly.type
_entity_poly.pdbx_seq_one_letter_code
_entity_poly.pdbx_strand_id
1 'polypeptide(L)'
;MTSALNMPEILCQQALERVLAYLGDDGVVLTADTCRQALRLVESALAENASPDLPARCVASIPDYFELPCESIPKASPPLKRGCIGYD
;
A
#
# COMPACT_ATOMS: atom_id res chain seq x y z
N MET A 1 -12.75 -17.14 24.72
CA MET A 1 -13.15 -15.75 25.06
C MET A 1 -12.69 -14.87 23.90
N THR A 2 -13.52 -14.75 22.87
CA THR A 2 -13.28 -13.88 21.71
C THR A 2 -13.76 -12.49 22.10
N SER A 3 -12.82 -11.61 22.45
CA SER A 3 -13.12 -10.20 22.69
C SER A 3 -13.79 -9.61 21.45
N ALA A 4 -14.92 -8.93 21.64
CA ALA A 4 -15.45 -8.02 20.65
C ALA A 4 -14.39 -6.95 20.41
N LEU A 5 -13.65 -7.06 19.30
CA LEU A 5 -12.72 -6.03 18.88
C LEU A 5 -13.50 -4.71 18.76
N ASN A 6 -13.07 -3.66 19.47
CA ASN A 6 -13.67 -2.35 19.28
C ASN A 6 -13.44 -1.92 17.82
N MET A 7 -14.44 -1.31 17.19
CA MET A 7 -14.40 -0.78 15.82
C MET A 7 -13.06 -0.11 15.41
N PRO A 8 -12.41 0.72 16.25
CA PRO A 8 -11.07 1.27 15.95
C PRO A 8 -9.93 0.24 15.91
N GLU A 9 -9.95 -0.80 16.75
CA GLU A 9 -8.91 -1.85 16.74
C GLU A 9 -8.97 -2.66 15.44
N ILE A 10 -10.19 -2.94 14.96
CA ILE A 10 -10.42 -3.62 13.68
C ILE A 10 -9.83 -2.79 12.53
N LEU A 11 -10.08 -1.48 12.52
CA LEU A 11 -9.58 -0.58 11.47
C LEU A 11 -8.05 -0.46 11.49
N CYS A 12 -7.43 -0.36 12.67
CA CYS A 12 -5.97 -0.32 12.79
C CYS A 12 -5.32 -1.62 12.30
N GLN A 13 -5.90 -2.77 12.68
CA GLN A 13 -5.43 -4.07 12.21
C GLN A 13 -5.56 -4.17 10.68
N GLN A 14 -6.73 -3.85 10.13
CA GLN A 14 -6.97 -3.86 8.68
C GLN A 14 -6.03 -2.94 7.92
N ALA A 15 -5.76 -1.73 8.45
CA ALA A 15 -4.84 -0.79 7.83
C ALA A 15 -3.41 -1.35 7.80
N LEU A 16 -2.93 -1.92 8.92
CA LEU A 16 -1.60 -2.52 8.99
C LEU A 16 -1.47 -3.72 8.05
N GLU A 17 -2.45 -4.63 8.06
CA GLU A 17 -2.51 -5.79 7.16
C GLU A 17 -2.46 -5.34 5.70
N ARG A 18 -3.20 -4.29 5.34
CA ARG A 18 -3.22 -3.75 3.98
C ARG A 18 -1.87 -3.18 3.56
N VAL A 19 -1.20 -2.43 4.44
CA VAL A 19 0.13 -1.87 4.18
C VAL A 19 1.16 -2.99 4.00
N LEU A 20 1.19 -3.96 4.90
CA LEU A 20 2.14 -5.08 4.81
C LEU A 20 1.91 -5.93 3.57
N ALA A 21 0.65 -6.18 3.20
CA ALA A 21 0.32 -6.86 1.96
C ALA A 21 0.82 -6.08 0.74
N TYR A 22 0.58 -4.77 0.69
CA TYR A 22 1.03 -3.92 -0.41
C TYR A 22 2.56 -3.93 -0.56
N LEU A 23 3.29 -3.80 0.56
CA LEU A 23 4.75 -3.86 0.56
C LEU A 23 5.28 -5.23 0.11
N GLY A 24 4.64 -6.32 0.56
CA GLY A 24 5.01 -7.67 0.14
C GLY A 24 4.76 -7.92 -1.35
N ASP A 25 3.64 -7.43 -1.88
CA ASP A 25 3.28 -7.52 -3.29
C ASP A 25 4.25 -6.70 -4.18
N ASP A 26 4.73 -5.56 -3.70
CA ASP A 26 5.72 -4.68 -4.37
C ASP A 26 7.17 -5.20 -4.22
N GLY A 27 7.36 -6.35 -3.56
CA GLY A 27 8.68 -6.99 -3.42
C GLY A 27 9.55 -6.40 -2.31
N VAL A 28 9.00 -5.57 -1.43
CA VAL A 28 9.70 -5.06 -0.25
C VAL A 28 9.84 -6.19 0.78
N VAL A 29 11.07 -6.43 1.24
CA VAL A 29 11.32 -7.43 2.28
C VAL A 29 10.73 -6.97 3.62
N LEU A 30 9.84 -7.78 4.19
CA LEU A 30 9.20 -7.54 5.49
C LEU A 30 10.18 -7.83 6.65
N THR A 31 11.16 -6.97 6.82
CA THR A 31 12.07 -7.01 7.97
C THR A 31 11.42 -6.40 9.22
N ALA A 32 12.02 -6.61 10.38
CA ALA A 32 11.56 -5.97 11.62
C ALA A 32 11.55 -4.43 11.53
N ASP A 33 12.45 -3.84 10.75
CA ASP A 33 12.52 -2.39 10.54
C ASP A 33 11.36 -1.90 9.65
N THR A 34 11.11 -2.61 8.53
CA THR A 34 9.96 -2.39 7.65
C THR A 34 8.63 -2.44 8.43
N CYS A 35 8.48 -3.43 9.33
CA CYS A 35 7.29 -3.55 10.17
C CYS A 35 7.15 -2.39 11.16
N ARG A 36 8.26 -1.91 11.76
CA ARG A 36 8.24 -0.74 12.65
C ARG A 36 7.85 0.52 11.90
N GLN A 37 8.33 0.68 10.68
CA GLN A 37 8.01 1.82 9.83
C GLN A 37 6.54 1.80 9.40
N ALA A 38 5.99 0.62 9.07
CA ALA A 38 4.56 0.45 8.78
C ALA A 38 3.69 0.82 9.99
N LEU A 39 4.09 0.45 11.20
CA LEU A 39 3.40 0.85 12.44
C LEU A 39 3.42 2.37 12.64
N ARG A 40 4.54 3.05 12.35
CA ARG A 40 4.63 4.52 12.40
C ARG A 40 3.73 5.21 11.37
N LEU A 41 3.62 4.65 10.18
CA LEU A 41 2.69 5.13 9.16
C LEU A 41 1.23 5.03 9.65
N VAL A 42 0.83 3.89 10.23
CA VAL A 42 -0.54 3.73 10.76
C VAL A 42 -0.79 4.67 11.95
N GLU A 43 0.19 4.83 12.84
CA GLU A 43 0.11 5.76 13.99
C GLU A 43 -0.08 7.22 13.54
N SER A 44 0.72 7.67 12.58
CA SER A 44 0.61 9.04 12.02
C SER A 44 -0.71 9.25 11.29
N ALA A 45 -1.14 8.28 10.49
CA ALA A 45 -2.44 8.33 9.85
C ALA A 45 -3.57 8.41 10.88
N LEU A 46 -3.51 7.67 12.00
CA LEU A 46 -4.51 7.72 13.06
C LEU A 46 -4.58 9.09 13.74
N ALA A 47 -3.44 9.76 13.93
CA ALA A 47 -3.37 11.08 14.56
C ALA A 47 -4.04 12.19 13.74
N GLU A 48 -4.11 12.04 12.41
CA GLU A 48 -4.66 13.08 11.51
C GLU A 48 -6.19 13.22 11.53
N ASN A 49 -6.95 12.37 12.24
CA ASN A 49 -8.37 12.52 12.59
C ASN A 49 -9.37 12.93 11.47
N ALA A 50 -9.00 12.82 10.18
CA ALA A 50 -9.71 13.52 9.10
C ALA A 50 -10.52 12.64 8.14
N SER A 51 -10.47 11.30 8.21
CA SER A 51 -11.17 10.46 7.23
C SER A 51 -11.66 9.11 7.78
N PRO A 52 -12.86 8.65 7.37
CA PRO A 52 -13.43 7.36 7.78
C PRO A 52 -12.67 6.15 7.23
N ASP A 53 -11.83 6.31 6.20
CA ASP A 53 -11.10 5.21 5.58
C ASP A 53 -9.59 5.28 5.91
N LEU A 54 -9.25 4.73 7.07
CA LEU A 54 -7.86 4.61 7.54
C LEU A 54 -7.01 3.72 6.62
N PRO A 55 -7.44 2.51 6.21
CA PRO A 55 -6.67 1.66 5.30
C PRO A 55 -6.31 2.34 3.98
N ALA A 56 -7.26 3.02 3.32
CA ALA A 56 -7.00 3.69 2.05
C ALA A 56 -5.96 4.81 2.18
N ARG A 57 -6.01 5.59 3.27
CA ARG A 57 -5.02 6.64 3.54
C ARG A 57 -3.64 6.07 3.80
N CYS A 58 -3.55 5.03 4.62
CA CYS A 58 -2.28 4.37 4.89
C CYS A 58 -1.60 3.90 3.60
N VAL A 59 -2.36 3.31 2.66
CA VAL A 59 -1.83 2.91 1.35
C VAL A 59 -1.38 4.11 0.51
N ALA A 60 -2.14 5.20 0.51
CA ALA A 60 -1.79 6.43 -0.22
C ALA A 60 -0.50 7.08 0.29
N SER A 61 -0.20 6.96 1.58
CA SER A 61 1.01 7.50 2.22
C SER A 61 2.22 6.59 2.13
N ILE A 62 2.11 5.36 1.61
CA ILE A 62 3.26 4.44 1.48
C ILE A 62 4.48 5.10 0.79
N PRO A 63 4.34 5.85 -0.31
CA PRO A 63 5.48 6.45 -1.00
C PRO A 63 6.27 7.46 -0.15
N ASP A 64 5.63 8.08 0.85
CA ASP A 64 6.29 9.03 1.75
C ASP A 64 7.14 8.32 2.82
N TYR A 65 6.85 7.05 3.08
CA TYR A 65 7.51 6.25 4.11
C TYR A 65 8.44 5.19 3.53
N PHE A 66 8.25 4.72 2.30
CA PHE A 66 9.00 3.59 1.75
C PHE A 66 9.59 3.92 0.39
N GLU A 67 10.87 3.58 0.19
CA GLU A 67 11.46 3.52 -1.14
C GLU A 67 11.00 2.24 -1.84
N LEU A 68 10.03 2.38 -2.74
CA LEU A 68 9.50 1.27 -3.53
C LEU A 68 10.48 0.91 -4.66
N PRO A 69 10.74 -0.38 -4.92
CA PRO A 69 11.52 -0.81 -6.06
C PRO A 69 10.95 -0.23 -7.36
N CYS A 70 11.79 0.50 -8.11
CA CYS A 70 11.39 0.99 -9.41
C CYS A 70 11.26 -0.19 -10.38
N GLU A 71 10.03 -0.57 -10.72
CA GLU A 71 9.79 -1.61 -11.71
C GLU A 71 10.25 -1.15 -13.09
N SER A 72 11.23 -1.86 -13.66
CA SER A 72 11.60 -1.67 -15.05
C SER A 72 10.56 -2.34 -15.94
N ILE A 73 9.71 -1.54 -16.60
CA ILE A 73 8.77 -2.06 -17.60
C ILE A 73 9.56 -2.86 -18.66
N PRO A 74 9.22 -4.15 -18.90
CA PRO A 74 9.92 -4.92 -19.90
C PRO A 74 9.72 -4.29 -21.28
N LYS A 75 10.80 -4.15 -22.04
CA LYS A 75 10.72 -3.66 -23.42
C LYS A 75 9.88 -4.65 -24.23
N ALA A 76 8.81 -4.15 -24.84
CA ALA A 76 7.97 -4.97 -25.71
C ALA A 76 8.80 -5.54 -26.87
N SER A 77 8.69 -6.85 -27.10
CA SER A 77 9.32 -7.55 -28.23
C SER A 77 8.33 -8.53 -28.85
N PRO A 78 7.88 -8.33 -30.11
CA PRO A 78 8.31 -7.28 -31.03
C PRO A 78 7.87 -5.88 -30.59
N PRO A 79 8.53 -4.80 -31.08
CA PRO A 79 8.13 -3.43 -30.77
C PRO A 79 6.66 -3.19 -31.07
N LEU A 80 5.90 -2.63 -30.13
CA LEU A 80 4.49 -2.29 -30.32
C LEU A 80 4.37 -1.25 -31.45
N LYS A 81 3.95 -1.70 -32.63
CA LYS A 81 3.47 -0.82 -33.69
C LYS A 81 1.99 -0.56 -33.36
N ARG A 82 1.66 0.63 -32.87
CA ARG A 82 0.25 1.07 -32.79
C ARG A 82 -0.28 1.11 -34.22
N GLY A 83 -1.01 0.08 -34.63
CA GLY A 83 -1.75 0.09 -35.88
C GLY A 83 -2.80 1.19 -35.80
N CYS A 84 -2.80 2.11 -36.76
CA CYS A 84 -3.90 3.05 -36.92
C CYS A 84 -5.11 2.22 -37.36
N ILE A 85 -6.01 1.93 -36.43
CA ILE A 85 -7.33 1.38 -36.76
C ILE A 85 -8.12 2.59 -37.25
N GLY A 86 -8.12 2.81 -38.57
CA GLY A 86 -8.83 3.91 -39.22
C GLY A 86 -10.34 3.71 -39.10
N TYR A 87 -10.89 4.05 -37.94
CA TYR A 87 -12.32 4.30 -37.83
C TYR A 87 -12.58 5.66 -38.50
N ASP A 88 -13.18 5.62 -39.70
CA ASP A 88 -13.94 6.73 -40.28
C ASP A 88 -15.27 6.92 -39.54
#